data_AF-A0A9E2R7I1-F1
#
_entry.id   AF-A0A9E2R7I1-F1
#
_cell.length_a   1.000
_cell.length_b   1.000
_cell.length_c   1.000
_cell.angle_alpha   90.00
_cell.angle_beta   90.00
_cell.angle_gamma   90.00
#
_symmetry.space_group_name_H-M   'P 1'
#
loop_
_entity.id
_entity.type
_entity.pdbx_description
1 polymer ?
#
loop_
_entity_poly.entity_id
_entity_poly.type
_entity_poly.pdbx_seq_one_letter_code
_entity_poly.pdbx_strand_id
1 'polypeptide(L)'
;MKVQTPPKLTVAVYFVGVIGTFLIMIALVAFMRYYTRPVPLEPPQRSAERLQNLRELNAASQDWLTHYRWANQARGIVVLPIDRAMQLVVQTWTNSAAGRSNLIQRVDKSKATISYE
;
A
#
# COMPACT_ATOMS: atom_id res chain seq x y z
N MET A 1 63.16 35.46 -2.74
CA MET A 1 62.48 35.05 -1.49
C MET A 1 62.68 33.56 -1.29
N LYS A 2 63.48 33.12 -0.30
CA LYS A 2 63.70 31.69 -0.03
C LYS A 2 62.47 31.16 0.72
N VAL A 3 61.67 30.32 0.07
CA VAL A 3 60.57 29.60 0.73
C VAL A 3 61.22 28.56 1.64
N GLN A 4 61.21 28.79 2.95
CA GLN A 4 61.62 27.78 3.92
C GLN A 4 60.61 26.64 3.86
N THR A 5 61.02 25.49 3.33
CA THR A 5 60.22 24.27 3.39
C THR A 5 60.21 23.77 4.83
N PRO A 6 59.02 23.54 5.43
CA PRO A 6 58.95 23.04 6.80
C PRO A 6 59.61 21.66 6.88
N PRO A 7 60.29 21.34 8.00
CA PRO A 7 60.94 20.04 8.17
C PRO A 7 59.90 18.92 8.07
N LYS A 8 60.28 17.79 7.44
CA LYS A 8 59.39 16.66 7.16
C LYS A 8 58.62 16.17 8.39
N LEU A 9 59.22 16.31 9.59
CA LEU A 9 58.61 16.01 10.88
C LEU A 9 57.37 16.89 11.17
N THR A 10 57.44 18.19 10.88
CA THR A 10 56.32 19.13 11.10
C THR A 10 55.15 18.79 10.19
N VAL A 11 55.41 18.45 8.93
CA VAL A 11 54.37 18.02 7.98
C VAL A 11 53.72 16.71 8.43
N ALA A 12 54.50 15.75 8.94
CA ALA A 12 53.99 14.49 9.46
C ALA A 12 53.09 14.70 10.70
N VAL A 13 53.49 15.59 11.62
CA VAL A 13 52.68 15.92 12.81
C VAL A 13 51.34 16.55 12.42
N TYR A 14 51.33 17.49 11.47
CA TYR A 14 50.08 18.06 10.97
C TYR A 14 49.20 17.01 10.29
N PHE A 15 49.78 16.11 9.52
CA PHE A 15 49.03 15.04 8.85
C PHE A 15 48.36 14.09 9.85
N VAL A 16 49.09 13.69 10.90
CA VAL A 16 48.55 12.86 11.99
C VAL A 16 47.46 13.60 12.76
N GLY A 17 47.64 14.90 13.04
CA GLY A 17 46.62 15.73 13.69
C GLY A 17 45.33 15.83 12.88
N VAL A 18 45.44 16.03 11.56
CA VAL A 18 44.28 16.06 10.65
C VAL A 18 43.55 14.73 10.67
N ILE A 19 44.27 13.61 10.50
CA ILE A 19 43.68 12.27 10.54
C ILE A 19 42.99 11.99 11.87
N GLY A 20 43.65 12.30 12.99
CA GLY A 20 43.08 12.11 14.33
C GLY A 20 41.78 12.88 14.52
N THR A 21 41.73 14.13 14.04
CA THR A 21 40.52 14.95 14.14
C THR A 21 39.37 14.37 13.32
N PHE A 22 39.64 13.90 12.09
CA PHE A 22 38.65 13.23 11.26
C PHE A 22 38.15 11.92 11.86
N LEU A 23 39.04 11.12 12.45
CA LEU A 23 38.66 9.87 13.11
C LEU A 23 37.75 10.11 14.32
N ILE A 24 38.05 11.13 15.12
CA ILE A 24 37.20 11.52 16.26
C ILE A 24 35.82 11.97 15.76
N MET A 25 35.76 12.78 14.71
CA MET A 25 34.49 13.21 14.10
C MET A 25 33.67 12.01 13.58
N ILE A 26 34.31 11.08 12.86
CA ILE A 26 33.63 9.88 12.35
C ILE A 26 33.08 9.04 13.51
N ALA A 27 33.87 8.84 14.56
CA ALA A 27 33.45 8.08 15.74
C ALA A 27 32.25 8.74 16.43
N LEU A 28 32.28 10.06 16.61
CA LEU A 28 31.19 10.81 17.23
C LEU A 28 29.91 10.76 16.38
N VAL A 29 30.01 10.92 15.06
CA VAL A 29 28.87 10.80 14.15
C VAL A 29 28.31 9.39 14.14
N ALA A 30 29.16 8.36 14.13
CA ALA A 30 28.72 6.96 14.18
C ALA A 30 28.00 6.65 15.50
N PHE A 31 28.53 7.15 16.62
CA PHE A 31 27.95 7.03 17.94
C PHE A 31 26.58 7.73 17.98
N MET A 32 26.51 8.99 17.56
CA MET A 32 25.26 9.74 17.52
C MET A 32 24.23 9.08 16.59
N ARG A 33 24.66 8.56 15.44
CA ARG A 33 23.79 7.79 14.55
C ARG A 33 23.34 6.46 15.17
N TYR A 34 24.09 5.85 16.08
CA TYR A 34 23.65 4.64 16.77
C TYR A 34 22.56 4.96 17.80
N TYR A 35 22.73 6.02 18.60
CA TYR A 35 21.80 6.39 19.67
C TYR A 35 20.58 7.20 19.21
N THR A 36 20.72 8.00 18.15
CA THR A 36 19.63 8.84 17.60
C THR A 36 18.92 8.16 16.42
N ARG A 37 19.18 6.87 16.17
CA ARG A 37 18.40 6.11 15.19
C ARG A 37 16.94 6.09 15.67
N PRO A 38 15.99 6.64 14.89
CA PRO A 38 14.59 6.48 15.21
C PRO A 38 14.27 4.99 15.26
N VAL A 39 13.39 4.59 16.18
CA VAL A 39 12.87 3.22 16.24
C VAL A 39 12.51 2.78 14.81
N PRO A 40 13.05 1.63 14.31
CA PRO A 40 12.72 1.16 12.98
C PRO A 40 11.21 1.17 12.81
N LEU A 41 10.72 1.87 11.78
CA LEU A 41 9.30 2.15 11.61
C LEU A 41 8.46 0.88 11.68
N GLU A 42 9.01 -0.27 11.31
CA GLU A 42 8.34 -1.56 11.39
C GLU A 42 9.34 -2.68 11.74
N PRO A 43 9.07 -3.50 12.78
CA PRO A 43 9.77 -4.76 12.98
C PRO A 43 9.56 -5.67 11.76
N PRO A 44 10.56 -6.47 11.35
CA PRO A 44 10.44 -7.38 10.20
C PRO A 44 9.29 -8.39 10.33
N GLN A 45 8.77 -8.64 11.55
CA GLN A 45 7.58 -9.48 11.73
C GLN A 45 6.29 -8.85 11.16
N ARG A 46 6.14 -7.52 11.20
CA ARG A 46 4.91 -6.84 10.71
C ARG A 46 4.71 -6.93 9.20
N SER A 47 5.78 -7.04 8.41
CA SER A 47 5.65 -7.21 6.96
C SER A 47 5.12 -8.60 6.60
N ALA A 48 5.55 -9.63 7.32
CA ALA A 48 5.04 -10.98 7.18
C ALA A 48 3.56 -11.09 7.59
N GLU A 49 3.19 -10.49 8.73
CA GLU A 49 1.79 -10.43 9.19
C GLU A 49 0.88 -9.73 8.17
N ARG A 50 1.30 -8.57 7.62
CA ARG A 50 0.51 -7.88 6.59
C ARG A 50 0.35 -8.70 5.32
N LEU A 51 1.39 -9.40 4.89
CA LEU A 51 1.31 -10.26 3.71
C LEU A 51 0.34 -11.42 3.93
N GLN A 52 0.33 -12.00 5.13
CA GLN A 52 -0.64 -13.03 5.50
C GLN A 52 -2.07 -12.46 5.48
N ASN A 53 -2.32 -11.33 6.13
CA ASN A 53 -3.64 -10.69 6.15
C ASN A 53 -4.15 -10.37 4.74
N LEU A 54 -3.26 -9.91 3.84
CA LEU A 54 -3.61 -9.66 2.44
C LEU A 54 -3.98 -10.95 1.71
N ARG A 55 -3.27 -12.06 1.95
CA ARG A 55 -3.63 -13.36 1.35
C ARG A 55 -4.99 -13.84 1.84
N GLU A 56 -5.26 -13.73 3.13
CA GLU A 56 -6.54 -14.12 3.72
C GLU A 56 -7.69 -13.26 3.17
N LEU A 57 -7.51 -11.95 3.08
CA LEU A 57 -8.47 -11.03 2.49
C LEU A 57 -8.73 -11.35 1.01
N ASN A 58 -7.68 -11.62 0.23
CA ASN A 58 -7.81 -11.97 -1.18
C ASN A 58 -8.52 -13.31 -1.36
N ALA A 59 -8.21 -14.32 -0.54
CA ALA A 59 -8.87 -15.62 -0.59
C ALA A 59 -10.37 -15.49 -0.26
N ALA A 60 -10.71 -14.74 0.80
CA ALA A 60 -12.11 -14.45 1.12
C ALA A 60 -12.80 -13.70 -0.02
N SER A 61 -12.17 -12.67 -0.58
CA SER A 61 -12.73 -11.89 -1.69
C SER A 61 -12.96 -12.74 -2.94
N GLN A 62 -12.06 -13.68 -3.23
CA GLN A 62 -12.18 -14.56 -4.38
C GLN A 62 -13.41 -15.47 -4.25
N ASP A 63 -13.64 -16.05 -3.07
CA ASP A 63 -14.83 -16.86 -2.80
C ASP A 63 -16.14 -16.05 -2.99
N TRP A 64 -16.17 -14.80 -2.53
CA TRP A 64 -17.31 -13.90 -2.72
C TRP A 64 -17.56 -13.54 -4.20
N LEU A 65 -16.54 -13.50 -5.04
CA LEU A 65 -16.63 -13.08 -6.44
C LEU A 65 -16.92 -14.23 -7.40
N THR A 66 -16.56 -15.47 -7.06
CA THR A 66 -16.68 -16.61 -7.99
C THR A 66 -17.91 -17.48 -7.74
N HIS A 67 -18.55 -17.37 -6.57
CA HIS A 67 -19.66 -18.25 -6.19
C HIS A 67 -21.01 -17.52 -6.08
N TYR A 68 -22.08 -18.27 -6.38
CA TYR A 68 -23.43 -17.82 -6.11
C TYR A 68 -23.70 -17.87 -4.61
N ARG A 69 -24.36 -16.84 -4.11
CA ARG A 69 -24.75 -16.77 -2.70
C ARG A 69 -25.98 -15.90 -2.50
N TRP A 70 -26.67 -16.10 -1.39
CA TRP A 70 -27.76 -15.22 -1.00
C TRP A 70 -27.18 -13.94 -0.37
N ALA A 71 -27.63 -12.77 -0.85
CA ALA A 71 -27.39 -11.50 -0.18
C ALA A 71 -28.48 -11.24 0.87
N ASN A 72 -29.73 -11.53 0.53
CA ASN A 72 -30.88 -11.45 1.41
C ASN A 72 -31.97 -12.41 0.95
N GLN A 73 -32.10 -13.55 1.63
CA GLN A 73 -33.05 -14.59 1.27
C GLN A 73 -34.52 -14.15 1.44
N ALA A 74 -34.82 -13.37 2.49
CA ALA A 74 -36.17 -12.86 2.73
C ALA A 74 -36.66 -11.93 1.61
N ARG A 75 -35.74 -11.21 0.97
CA ARG A 75 -36.03 -10.32 -0.17
C ARG A 75 -35.75 -10.97 -1.52
N GLY A 76 -35.38 -12.25 -1.56
CA GLY A 76 -35.04 -12.97 -2.79
C GLY A 76 -33.80 -12.42 -3.52
N ILE A 77 -32.89 -11.73 -2.83
CA ILE A 77 -31.72 -11.09 -3.44
C ILE A 77 -30.54 -12.07 -3.40
N VAL A 78 -30.01 -12.38 -4.58
CA VAL A 78 -28.81 -13.23 -4.78
C VAL A 78 -27.65 -12.41 -5.32
N VAL A 79 -26.43 -12.79 -4.91
CA VAL A 79 -25.18 -12.32 -5.52
C VAL A 79 -24.81 -13.31 -6.62
N LEU A 80 -24.45 -12.75 -7.78
CA LEU A 80 -23.99 -13.51 -8.94
C LEU A 80 -22.46 -13.51 -8.97
N PRO A 81 -21.81 -14.59 -9.43
CA PRO A 81 -20.41 -14.57 -9.80
C PRO A 81 -20.12 -13.45 -10.78
N ILE A 82 -18.97 -12.80 -10.63
CA ILE A 82 -18.62 -11.62 -11.40
C ILE A 82 -18.62 -11.89 -12.92
N ASP A 83 -18.13 -13.06 -13.33
CA ASP A 83 -18.13 -13.46 -14.74
C ASP A 83 -19.54 -13.54 -15.32
N ARG A 84 -20.48 -14.10 -14.55
CA ARG A 84 -21.89 -14.18 -14.97
C ARG A 84 -22.52 -12.81 -15.02
N ALA A 85 -22.26 -11.96 -14.02
CA ALA A 85 -22.75 -10.60 -14.00
C ALA A 85 -22.26 -9.82 -15.23
N MET A 86 -20.98 -9.95 -15.59
CA MET A 86 -20.40 -9.30 -16.77
C MET A 86 -21.03 -9.80 -18.08
N GLN A 87 -21.24 -11.11 -18.23
CA GLN A 87 -21.93 -11.67 -19.40
C GLN A 87 -23.36 -11.12 -19.54
N LEU A 88 -24.10 -11.04 -18.43
CA LEU A 88 -25.46 -10.50 -18.43
C LEU A 88 -25.49 -9.01 -18.82
N VAL A 89 -24.49 -8.24 -18.40
CA VAL A 89 -24.33 -6.86 -18.83
C VAL A 89 -24.13 -6.82 -20.34
N VAL A 90 -23.14 -7.53 -20.89
CA VAL A 90 -22.90 -7.53 -22.36
C VAL A 90 -24.15 -7.96 -23.14
N GLN A 91 -24.85 -9.00 -22.67
CA GLN A 91 -26.09 -9.48 -23.29
C GLN A 91 -27.19 -8.40 -23.27
N THR A 92 -27.39 -7.74 -22.12
CA THR A 92 -28.42 -6.70 -21.96
C THR A 92 -28.13 -5.48 -22.84
N TRP A 93 -26.86 -5.11 -22.95
CA TRP A 93 -26.41 -3.93 -23.69
C TRP A 93 -26.22 -4.17 -25.19
N THR A 94 -26.37 -5.40 -25.66
CA THR A 94 -26.45 -5.70 -27.10
C THR A 94 -27.61 -4.93 -27.75
N ASN A 95 -28.71 -4.73 -27.01
CA ASN A 95 -29.77 -3.78 -27.37
C ASN A 95 -29.71 -2.56 -26.44
N SER A 96 -29.05 -1.50 -26.90
CA SER A 96 -28.85 -0.26 -26.14
C SER A 96 -30.14 0.40 -25.65
N ALA A 97 -31.26 0.23 -26.37
CA ALA A 97 -32.55 0.78 -25.94
C ALA A 97 -33.13 -0.01 -24.75
N ALA A 98 -33.03 -1.35 -24.80
CA ALA A 98 -33.47 -2.23 -23.72
C ALA A 98 -32.61 -2.08 -22.45
N GLY A 99 -31.30 -1.92 -22.59
CA GLY A 99 -30.42 -1.67 -21.44
C GLY A 99 -30.73 -0.35 -20.73
N ARG A 100 -30.98 0.72 -21.50
CA ARG A 100 -31.37 2.03 -20.93
C ARG A 100 -32.72 1.98 -20.25
N SER A 101 -33.73 1.33 -20.84
CA SER A 101 -35.06 1.22 -20.21
C SER A 101 -34.99 0.45 -18.89
N ASN A 102 -34.18 -0.63 -18.82
CA ASN A 102 -33.95 -1.36 -17.58
C ASN A 102 -33.30 -0.48 -16.49
N LEU A 103 -32.29 0.33 -16.86
CA LEU A 103 -31.67 1.27 -15.91
C LEU A 103 -32.66 2.31 -15.39
N ILE A 104 -33.48 2.90 -16.25
CA ILE A 104 -34.50 3.88 -15.85
C ILE A 104 -35.50 3.24 -14.89
N GLN A 105 -36.01 2.04 -15.20
CA GLN A 105 -36.90 1.31 -14.29
C GLN A 105 -36.28 1.04 -12.92
N ARG A 106 -34.98 0.69 -12.87
CA ARG A 106 -34.25 0.49 -11.61
C ARG A 106 -34.12 1.78 -10.82
N VAL A 107 -33.86 2.89 -11.49
CA VAL A 107 -33.81 4.22 -10.88
C VAL A 107 -35.19 4.59 -10.32
N ASP A 108 -36.25 4.42 -11.10
CA ASP A 108 -37.63 4.72 -10.65
C ASP A 108 -38.03 3.86 -9.44
N LYS A 109 -37.72 2.56 -9.47
CA LYS A 109 -37.94 1.66 -8.34
C LYS A 109 -37.17 2.08 -7.08
N SER A 110 -35.96 2.64 -7.24
CA SER A 110 -35.16 3.15 -6.11
C SER A 110 -35.69 4.48 -5.54
N LYS A 111 -36.38 5.26 -6.37
CA LYS A 111 -36.98 6.54 -5.99
C LYS A 111 -38.36 6.40 -5.37
N ALA A 112 -39.06 5.29 -5.65
CA ALA A 112 -40.29 4.95 -4.96
C ALA A 112 -40.01 4.87 -3.45
N THR A 113 -40.69 5.72 -2.68
CA THR A 113 -40.55 5.81 -1.22
C THR A 113 -40.63 4.43 -0.60
N ILE A 114 -39.64 4.08 0.23
CA ILE A 114 -39.67 2.87 1.05
C ILE A 114 -40.80 3.06 2.07
N SER A 115 -41.99 2.52 1.78
CA SER A 115 -43.08 2.44 2.76
C SER A 115 -42.67 1.44 3.84
N TYR A 116 -42.58 1.90 5.08
CA TYR A 116 -42.35 1.11 6.29
C TYR A 116 -43.69 0.88 7.01
N GLU A 117 -44.66 0.33 6.28
CA GLU A 117 -45.86 -0.26 6.89
C GLU A 117 -45.66 -1.74 7.18
#